data_AF-A0A934GN76-F1
#
_entry.id   AF-A0A934GN76-F1
#
_cell.length_a   1.000
_cell.length_b   1.000
_cell.length_c   1.000
_cell.angle_alpha   90.00
_cell.angle_beta   90.00
_cell.angle_gamma   90.00
#
_symmetry.space_group_name_H-M   'P 1'
#
loop_
_entity.id
_entity.type
_entity.pdbx_description
1 polymer ?
#
loop_
_entity_poly.entity_id
_entity_poly.type
_entity_poly.pdbx_seq_one_letter_code
_entity_poly.pdbx_strand_id
1 'polypeptide(L)'
;MNLLGDGIKFVVGEIYGLFKQSRQKKAEAVHQFEKLVELLTDSFNVFVSQNEQRGKLADLLEQNHRDSLPANNGYDDLFYKMYDQMNEDEKDLFKIIRGRTQVTMYGINQKLRKWADDYSAKTLVGQSTAAVENLDAELSQLRLHLGEWFAKFESNFKNDERRSLVYLDDEKEQGTPFPHNINKALKAVLAELKAE
;
A
#
# COMPACT_ATOMS: atom_id res chain seq x y z
N MET A 1 -22.35 4.32 59.66
CA MET A 1 -21.21 4.33 58.71
C MET A 1 -21.44 3.20 57.72
N ASN A 2 -21.82 3.51 56.48
CA ASN A 2 -22.32 2.53 55.52
C ASN A 2 -21.18 2.03 54.61
N LEU A 3 -20.20 1.35 55.21
CA LEU A 3 -18.95 0.93 54.56
C LEU A 3 -19.15 -0.07 53.40
N LEU A 4 -20.29 -0.77 53.37
CA LEU A 4 -20.65 -1.70 52.29
C LEU A 4 -21.18 -0.99 51.04
N GLY A 5 -21.82 0.17 51.19
CA GLY A 5 -22.39 0.93 50.06
C GLY A 5 -21.35 1.68 49.23
N ASP A 6 -20.28 2.16 49.87
CA ASP A 6 -19.23 2.94 49.21
C ASP A 6 -18.21 2.03 48.49
N GLY A 7 -17.94 0.83 49.02
CA GLY A 7 -17.08 -0.16 48.37
C GLY A 7 -17.67 -0.70 47.06
N ILE A 8 -18.98 -0.95 47.01
CA ILE A 8 -19.66 -1.43 45.78
C ILE A 8 -19.67 -0.34 44.70
N LYS A 9 -19.90 0.93 45.08
CA LYS A 9 -19.86 2.06 44.13
C LYS A 9 -18.47 2.27 43.54
N PHE A 10 -17.42 2.09 44.33
CA PHE A 10 -16.04 2.18 43.87
C PHE A 10 -15.72 1.11 42.82
N VAL A 11 -16.04 -0.16 43.11
CA VAL A 11 -15.80 -1.29 42.18
C VAL A 11 -16.60 -1.13 40.87
N VAL A 12 -17.87 -0.72 40.94
CA VAL A 12 -18.69 -0.48 39.74
C VAL A 12 -18.12 0.65 38.88
N GLY A 13 -17.61 1.72 39.49
CA GLY A 13 -16.97 2.84 38.80
C GLY A 13 -15.68 2.44 38.07
N GLU A 14 -14.84 1.63 38.70
CA GLU A 14 -13.60 1.11 38.09
C GLU A 14 -13.90 0.16 36.92
N ILE A 15 -14.85 -0.77 37.10
CA ILE A 15 -15.29 -1.69 36.06
C ILE A 15 -15.85 -0.92 34.86
N TYR A 16 -16.71 0.08 35.09
CA TYR A 16 -17.24 0.94 34.04
C TYR A 16 -16.13 1.70 33.29
N GLY A 17 -15.14 2.22 34.02
CA GLY A 17 -13.97 2.90 33.45
C GLY A 17 -13.17 1.98 32.51
N LEU A 18 -12.94 0.73 32.94
CA LEU A 18 -12.24 -0.28 32.12
C LEU A 18 -13.01 -0.64 30.86
N PHE A 19 -14.34 -0.85 30.97
CA PHE A 19 -15.18 -1.14 29.80
C PHE A 19 -15.18 0.03 28.80
N LYS A 20 -15.26 1.27 29.29
CA LYS A 20 -15.22 2.47 28.44
C LYS A 20 -13.89 2.59 27.71
N GLN A 21 -12.76 2.40 28.42
CA GLN A 21 -11.42 2.44 27.81
C GLN A 21 -11.22 1.33 26.77
N SER A 22 -11.67 0.10 27.07
CA SER A 22 -11.61 -1.01 26.13
C SER A 22 -12.38 -0.71 24.83
N ARG A 23 -13.63 -0.21 24.97
CA ARG A 23 -14.44 0.19 23.82
C ARG A 23 -13.80 1.31 23.00
N GLN A 24 -13.16 2.28 23.64
CA GLN A 24 -12.45 3.37 22.94
C GLN A 24 -11.24 2.86 22.16
N LYS A 25 -10.38 2.02 22.78
CA LYS A 25 -9.24 1.41 22.10
C LYS A 25 -9.67 0.58 20.89
N LYS A 26 -10.74 -0.19 21.06
CA LYS A 26 -11.34 -0.98 20.00
C LYS A 26 -11.87 -0.13 18.85
N ALA A 27 -12.58 0.97 19.16
CA ALA A 27 -13.07 1.89 18.15
C ALA A 27 -11.91 2.54 17.37
N GLU A 28 -10.83 2.92 18.06
CA GLU A 28 -9.61 3.44 17.44
C GLU A 28 -8.95 2.41 16.52
N ALA A 29 -8.81 1.16 16.98
CA ALA A 29 -8.26 0.07 16.16
C ALA A 29 -9.07 -0.15 14.88
N VAL A 30 -10.40 -0.21 14.99
CA VAL A 30 -11.29 -0.32 13.83
C VAL A 30 -11.12 0.86 12.88
N HIS A 31 -11.07 2.09 13.41
CA HIS A 31 -10.88 3.29 12.59
C HIS A 31 -9.54 3.25 11.82
N GLN A 32 -8.44 2.88 12.48
CA GLN A 32 -7.14 2.78 11.80
C GLN A 32 -7.10 1.69 10.75
N PHE A 33 -7.74 0.54 10.99
CA PHE A 33 -7.83 -0.53 10.00
C PHE A 33 -8.72 -0.17 8.81
N GLU A 34 -9.83 0.55 9.02
CA GLU A 34 -10.67 1.07 7.93
C GLU A 34 -9.88 2.07 7.07
N LYS A 35 -9.07 2.94 7.69
CA LYS A 35 -8.14 3.81 6.97
C LYS A 35 -7.10 3.04 6.15
N LEU A 36 -6.57 1.92 6.68
CA LEU A 36 -5.68 1.05 5.91
C LEU A 36 -6.40 0.43 4.70
N VAL A 37 -7.66 -0.01 4.85
CA VAL A 37 -8.47 -0.52 3.73
C VAL A 37 -8.58 0.53 2.62
N GLU A 38 -8.89 1.77 2.97
CA GLU A 38 -9.00 2.88 2.02
C GLU A 38 -7.67 3.09 1.27
N LEU A 39 -6.55 3.17 1.99
CA LEU A 39 -5.23 3.34 1.38
C LEU A 39 -4.83 2.20 0.45
N LEU A 40 -5.11 0.94 0.83
CA LEU A 40 -4.83 -0.22 -0.02
C LEU A 40 -5.72 -0.22 -1.27
N THR A 41 -6.98 0.18 -1.12
CA THR A 41 -7.93 0.31 -2.24
C THR A 41 -7.49 1.39 -3.22
N ASP A 42 -7.13 2.56 -2.72
CA ASP A 42 -6.61 3.66 -3.54
C ASP A 42 -5.33 3.25 -4.28
N SER A 43 -4.40 2.59 -3.59
CA SER A 43 -3.16 2.08 -4.19
C SER A 43 -3.45 1.11 -5.33
N PHE A 44 -4.38 0.18 -5.12
CA PHE A 44 -4.76 -0.80 -6.15
C PHE A 44 -5.43 -0.13 -7.35
N ASN A 45 -6.34 0.81 -7.13
CA ASN A 45 -7.00 1.54 -8.21
C ASN A 45 -6.00 2.34 -9.07
N VAL A 46 -4.99 2.94 -8.43
CA VAL A 46 -3.92 3.66 -9.14
C VAL A 46 -3.04 2.70 -9.93
N PHE A 47 -2.69 1.55 -9.36
CA PHE A 47 -1.95 0.49 -10.07
C PHE A 47 -2.69 0.00 -11.31
N VAL A 48 -3.99 -0.34 -11.18
CA VAL A 48 -4.82 -0.78 -12.31
C VAL A 48 -4.86 0.29 -13.41
N SER A 49 -5.16 1.54 -13.02
CA SER A 49 -5.24 2.63 -13.98
C SER A 49 -3.90 2.94 -14.66
N GLN A 50 -2.77 2.80 -13.94
CA GLN A 50 -1.43 2.93 -14.53
C GLN A 50 -1.13 1.81 -15.52
N ASN A 51 -1.48 0.56 -15.19
CA ASN A 51 -1.27 -0.60 -16.07
C ASN A 51 -2.06 -0.48 -17.38
N GLU A 52 -3.26 0.10 -17.35
CA GLU A 52 -4.03 0.40 -18.56
C GLU A 52 -3.31 1.40 -19.46
N GLN A 53 -2.77 2.49 -18.91
CA GLN A 53 -2.05 3.49 -19.71
C GLN A 53 -0.73 2.94 -20.25
N ARG A 54 -0.01 2.16 -19.45
CA ARG A 54 1.18 1.41 -19.86
C ARG A 54 0.86 0.46 -21.02
N GLY A 55 -0.22 -0.32 -20.92
CA GLY A 55 -0.66 -1.21 -22.00
C GLY A 55 -0.87 -0.45 -23.30
N LYS A 56 -1.62 0.66 -23.24
CA LYS A 56 -1.85 1.53 -24.41
C LYS A 56 -0.56 2.05 -25.04
N LEU A 57 0.43 2.48 -24.24
CA LEU A 57 1.70 2.96 -24.77
C LEU A 57 2.48 1.82 -25.44
N ALA A 58 2.47 0.61 -24.86
CA ALA A 58 3.10 -0.54 -25.47
C ALA A 58 2.45 -0.91 -26.80
N ASP A 59 1.12 -0.89 -26.88
CA ASP A 59 0.39 -1.17 -28.12
C ASP A 59 0.72 -0.14 -29.21
N LEU A 60 0.80 1.15 -28.85
CA LEU A 60 1.22 2.21 -29.78
C LEU A 60 2.65 2.01 -30.28
N LEU A 61 3.58 1.66 -29.38
CA LEU A 61 4.97 1.40 -29.75
C LEU A 61 5.08 0.19 -30.68
N GLU A 62 4.32 -0.88 -30.41
CA GLU A 62 4.28 -2.05 -31.30
C GLU A 62 3.67 -1.72 -32.67
N GLN A 63 2.63 -0.89 -32.70
CA GLN A 63 2.00 -0.48 -33.96
C GLN A 63 2.92 0.40 -34.81
N ASN A 64 3.59 1.39 -34.19
CA ASN A 64 4.31 2.44 -34.93
C ASN A 64 5.79 2.10 -35.16
N HIS A 65 6.39 1.27 -34.31
CA HIS A 65 7.84 1.00 -34.28
C HIS A 65 8.16 -0.50 -34.33
N ARG A 66 7.26 -1.33 -34.87
CA ARG A 66 7.37 -2.80 -34.87
C ARG A 66 8.75 -3.32 -35.25
N ASP A 67 9.33 -2.77 -36.31
CA ASP A 67 10.61 -3.23 -36.88
C ASP A 67 11.84 -2.73 -36.10
N SER A 68 11.67 -1.75 -35.21
CA SER A 68 12.74 -1.18 -34.37
C SER A 68 12.59 -1.49 -32.88
N LEU A 69 11.59 -2.30 -32.49
CA LEU A 69 11.38 -2.68 -31.09
C LEU A 69 12.59 -3.43 -30.53
N PRO A 70 13.23 -2.93 -29.46
CA PRO A 70 14.37 -3.60 -28.85
C PRO A 70 13.91 -4.76 -27.97
N ALA A 71 14.78 -5.76 -27.82
CA ALA A 71 14.67 -6.70 -26.74
C ALA A 71 14.63 -5.94 -25.40
N ASN A 72 13.64 -6.27 -24.56
CA ASN A 72 13.38 -5.57 -23.31
C ASN A 72 13.02 -6.56 -22.21
N ASN A 73 13.16 -6.12 -20.96
CA ASN A 73 12.86 -6.91 -19.76
C ASN A 73 11.74 -6.24 -18.97
N GLY A 74 10.62 -5.97 -19.64
CA GLY A 74 9.47 -5.26 -19.10
C GLY A 74 9.22 -3.89 -19.71
N TYR A 75 8.08 -3.30 -19.36
CA TYR A 75 7.58 -2.05 -19.92
C TYR A 75 8.44 -0.85 -19.56
N ASP A 76 8.99 -0.75 -18.33
CA ASP A 76 9.88 0.38 -18.00
C ASP A 76 11.15 0.36 -18.87
N ASP A 77 11.71 -0.82 -19.12
CA ASP A 77 12.89 -0.99 -19.98
C ASP A 77 12.58 -0.74 -21.45
N LEU A 78 11.41 -1.20 -21.92
CA LEU A 78 10.91 -0.90 -23.26
C LEU A 78 10.78 0.61 -23.48
N PHE A 79 10.06 1.30 -22.59
CA PHE A 79 9.81 2.73 -22.71
C PHE A 79 11.10 3.54 -22.61
N TYR A 80 11.99 3.14 -21.71
CA TYR A 80 13.32 3.76 -21.58
C TYR A 80 14.11 3.68 -22.89
N LYS A 81 14.15 2.52 -23.55
CA LYS A 81 14.91 2.32 -24.79
C LYS A 81 14.25 3.00 -26.00
N MET A 82 12.92 3.12 -25.99
CA MET A 82 12.16 3.74 -27.07
C MET A 82 11.98 5.25 -26.92
N TYR A 83 12.32 5.85 -25.77
CA TYR A 83 12.03 7.26 -25.44
C TYR A 83 12.42 8.25 -26.55
N ASP A 84 13.63 8.11 -27.11
CA ASP A 84 14.13 9.02 -28.16
C ASP A 84 13.42 8.82 -29.51
N GLN A 85 12.83 7.65 -29.74
CA GLN A 85 12.10 7.29 -30.96
C GLN A 85 10.59 7.59 -30.86
N MET A 86 10.09 7.89 -29.67
CA MET A 86 8.67 8.16 -29.46
C MET A 86 8.23 9.40 -30.26
N ASN A 87 7.09 9.28 -30.94
CA ASN A 87 6.38 10.42 -31.51
C ASN A 87 5.69 11.25 -30.40
N GLU A 88 5.04 12.36 -30.78
CA GLU A 88 4.44 13.27 -29.79
C GLU A 88 3.31 12.63 -28.98
N ASP A 89 2.43 11.84 -29.62
CA ASP A 89 1.32 11.17 -28.94
C ASP A 89 1.82 10.13 -27.93
N GLU A 90 2.85 9.36 -28.29
CA GLU A 90 3.53 8.40 -27.42
C GLU A 90 4.23 9.09 -26.25
N LYS A 91 4.92 10.21 -26.50
CA LYS A 91 5.56 11.02 -25.45
C LYS A 91 4.55 11.60 -24.49
N ASP A 92 3.39 12.04 -24.97
CA ASP A 92 2.36 12.58 -24.10
C ASP A 92 1.76 11.50 -23.19
N LEU A 93 1.52 10.31 -23.72
CA LEU A 93 1.11 9.16 -22.91
C LEU A 93 2.20 8.75 -21.90
N PHE A 94 3.47 8.73 -22.33
CA PHE A 94 4.60 8.49 -21.44
C PHE A 94 4.65 9.50 -20.28
N LYS A 95 4.48 10.80 -20.56
CA LYS A 95 4.44 11.86 -19.53
C LYS A 95 3.28 11.64 -18.56
N ILE A 96 2.10 11.20 -19.02
CA ILE A 96 0.97 10.87 -18.16
C ILE A 96 1.32 9.71 -17.22
N ILE A 97 1.95 8.65 -17.74
CA ILE A 97 2.38 7.50 -16.94
C ILE A 97 3.42 7.93 -15.90
N ARG A 98 4.46 8.66 -16.32
CA ARG A 98 5.50 9.17 -15.42
C ARG A 98 4.90 10.08 -14.35
N GLY A 99 4.00 10.99 -14.73
CA GLY A 99 3.31 11.90 -13.80
C GLY A 99 2.48 11.14 -12.75
N ARG A 100 1.78 10.07 -13.15
CA ARG A 100 1.04 9.19 -12.22
C ARG A 100 1.97 8.49 -11.23
N THR A 101 3.12 7.99 -11.69
CA THR A 101 4.13 7.40 -10.79
C THR A 101 4.65 8.45 -9.80
N GLN A 102 5.03 9.62 -10.30
CA GLN A 102 5.68 10.67 -9.53
C GLN A 102 4.77 11.33 -8.49
N VAL A 103 3.48 11.51 -8.81
CA VAL A 103 2.54 12.26 -7.98
C VAL A 103 1.63 11.31 -7.22
N THR A 104 0.84 10.52 -7.95
CA THR A 104 -0.25 9.75 -7.35
C THR A 104 0.27 8.51 -6.62
N MET A 105 1.06 7.68 -7.29
CA MET A 105 1.59 6.45 -6.70
C MET A 105 2.54 6.76 -5.54
N TYR A 106 3.46 7.70 -5.74
CA TYR A 106 4.36 8.18 -4.70
C TYR A 106 3.59 8.65 -3.46
N GLY A 107 2.58 9.51 -3.64
CA GLY A 107 1.78 10.04 -2.53
C GLY A 107 1.02 8.97 -1.75
N ILE A 108 0.47 7.96 -2.43
CA ILE A 108 -0.22 6.84 -1.77
C ILE A 108 0.78 5.95 -1.04
N ASN A 109 1.89 5.59 -1.69
CA ASN A 109 2.94 4.78 -1.07
C ASN A 109 3.53 5.45 0.17
N GLN A 110 3.63 6.78 0.19
CA GLN A 110 4.07 7.51 1.38
C GLN A 110 3.08 7.40 2.53
N LYS A 111 1.77 7.50 2.23
CA LYS A 111 0.71 7.35 3.24
C LYS A 111 0.66 5.93 3.78
N LEU A 112 0.75 4.92 2.90
CA LEU A 112 0.83 3.50 3.30
C LEU A 112 2.05 3.23 4.17
N ARG A 113 3.22 3.73 3.76
CA ARG A 113 4.46 3.55 4.51
C ARG A 113 4.35 4.20 5.88
N LYS A 114 3.88 5.44 5.94
CA LYS A 114 3.66 6.14 7.20
C LYS A 114 2.70 5.38 8.12
N TRP A 115 1.56 4.92 7.59
CA TRP A 115 0.62 4.13 8.37
C TRP A 115 1.28 2.87 8.92
N ALA A 116 2.01 2.13 8.08
CA ALA A 116 2.69 0.92 8.50
C ALA A 116 3.82 1.19 9.51
N ASP A 117 4.51 2.33 9.44
CA ASP A 117 5.54 2.69 10.42
C ASP A 117 4.94 3.13 11.76
N ASP A 118 3.81 3.83 11.73
CA ASP A 118 3.12 4.34 12.93
C ASP A 118 2.36 3.24 13.69
N TYR A 119 1.91 2.18 13.01
CA TYR A 119 1.01 1.17 13.57
C TYR A 119 1.48 -0.28 13.33
N SER A 120 1.20 -1.13 14.32
CA SER A 120 1.19 -2.59 14.19
C SER A 120 -0.18 -3.13 14.61
N ALA A 121 -0.57 -4.27 14.05
CA ALA A 121 -1.82 -4.92 14.42
C ALA A 121 -1.83 -5.27 15.90
N LYS A 122 -0.73 -5.83 16.42
CA LYS A 122 -0.59 -6.16 17.83
C LYS A 122 -0.73 -4.96 18.75
N THR A 123 -0.17 -3.80 18.40
CA THR A 123 -0.29 -2.58 19.21
C THR A 123 -1.71 -2.01 19.18
N LEU A 124 -2.39 -2.03 18.03
CA LEU A 124 -3.75 -1.52 17.91
C LEU A 124 -4.77 -2.37 18.66
N VAL A 125 -4.67 -3.70 18.52
CA VAL A 125 -5.63 -4.64 19.12
C VAL A 125 -5.30 -4.89 20.60
N GLY A 126 -4.02 -4.90 20.97
CA GLY A 126 -3.58 -5.14 22.36
C GLY A 126 -3.57 -6.61 22.78
N GLN A 127 -3.87 -7.54 21.87
CA GLN A 127 -3.79 -8.99 22.08
C GLN A 127 -3.16 -9.68 20.86
N SER A 128 -2.53 -10.82 21.07
CA SER A 128 -1.94 -11.67 20.02
C SER A 128 -2.94 -12.77 19.66
N THR A 129 -3.64 -12.61 18.54
CA THR A 129 -4.43 -13.67 17.91
C THR A 129 -3.73 -14.12 16.63
N ALA A 130 -4.09 -15.30 16.10
CA ALA A 130 -3.54 -15.76 14.82
C ALA A 130 -3.84 -14.76 13.68
N ALA A 131 -5.01 -14.11 13.69
CA ALA A 131 -5.34 -13.07 12.71
C ALA A 131 -4.43 -11.84 12.83
N VAL A 132 -4.17 -11.40 14.07
CA VAL A 132 -3.27 -10.27 14.34
C VAL A 132 -1.85 -10.57 13.90
N GLU A 133 -1.32 -11.76 14.22
CA GLU A 133 0.03 -12.18 13.84
C GLU A 133 0.19 -12.28 12.32
N ASN A 134 -0.82 -12.83 11.63
CA ASN A 134 -0.84 -12.87 10.17
C ASN A 134 -0.86 -11.46 9.56
N LEU A 135 -1.65 -10.54 10.11
CA LEU A 135 -1.68 -9.16 9.62
C LEU A 135 -0.33 -8.45 9.84
N ASP A 136 0.30 -8.64 11.00
CA ASP A 136 1.63 -8.06 11.26
C ASP A 136 2.71 -8.60 10.31
N ALA A 137 2.65 -9.88 9.94
CA ALA A 137 3.54 -10.45 8.92
C ALA A 137 3.35 -9.78 7.55
N GLU A 138 2.11 -9.62 7.09
CA GLU A 138 1.80 -8.94 5.82
C GLU A 138 2.20 -7.46 5.86
N LEU A 139 2.03 -6.78 7.00
CA LEU A 139 2.50 -5.40 7.19
C LEU A 139 4.03 -5.30 7.18
N SER A 140 4.74 -6.31 7.69
CA SER A 140 6.20 -6.37 7.60
C SER A 140 6.65 -6.49 6.14
N GLN A 141 6.01 -7.37 5.36
CA GLN A 141 6.26 -7.48 3.93
C GLN A 141 5.92 -6.19 3.18
N LEU A 142 4.81 -5.51 3.53
CA LEU A 142 4.47 -4.20 2.97
C LEU A 142 5.59 -3.17 3.18
N ARG A 143 6.16 -3.11 4.39
CA ARG A 143 7.26 -2.17 4.70
C ARG A 143 8.50 -2.45 3.86
N LEU A 144 8.85 -3.72 3.66
CA LEU A 144 9.96 -4.14 2.81
C LEU A 144 9.73 -3.74 1.36
N HIS A 145 8.56 -4.09 0.81
CA HIS A 145 8.15 -3.70 -0.54
C HIS A 145 8.22 -2.18 -0.75
N LEU A 146 7.62 -1.40 0.15
CA LEU A 146 7.63 0.07 0.04
C LEU A 146 9.04 0.64 0.19
N GLY A 147 9.88 0.06 1.04
CA GLY A 147 11.28 0.45 1.20
C GLY A 147 12.07 0.31 -0.11
N GLU A 148 11.96 -0.84 -0.76
CA GLU A 148 12.57 -1.07 -2.07
C GLU A 148 11.99 -0.16 -3.15
N TRP A 149 10.67 0.05 -3.14
CA TRP A 149 9.99 0.93 -4.09
C TRP A 149 10.54 2.35 -4.01
N PHE A 150 10.65 2.90 -2.79
CA PHE A 150 11.23 4.24 -2.58
C PHE A 150 12.71 4.30 -2.95
N ALA A 151 13.49 3.26 -2.65
CA ALA A 151 14.88 3.18 -3.05
C ALA A 151 15.03 3.25 -4.58
N LYS A 152 14.21 2.48 -5.32
CA LYS A 152 14.20 2.50 -6.80
C LYS A 152 13.69 3.83 -7.35
N PHE A 153 12.70 4.43 -6.71
CA PHE A 153 12.18 5.75 -7.09
C PHE A 153 13.26 6.83 -7.01
N GLU A 154 13.96 6.92 -5.88
CA GLU A 154 14.98 7.95 -5.66
C GLU A 154 16.26 7.72 -6.47
N SER A 155 16.69 6.46 -6.61
CA SER A 155 17.93 6.13 -7.33
C SER A 155 17.79 6.17 -8.85
N ASN A 156 16.70 5.61 -9.39
CA ASN A 156 16.57 5.39 -10.83
C ASN A 156 15.57 6.36 -11.45
N PHE A 157 14.35 6.43 -10.91
CA PHE A 157 13.25 7.15 -11.56
C PHE A 157 13.43 8.67 -11.53
N LYS A 158 13.83 9.22 -10.37
CA LYS A 158 13.96 10.67 -10.18
C LYS A 158 15.11 11.26 -10.98
N ASN A 159 16.18 10.48 -11.19
CA ASN A 159 17.41 10.95 -11.82
C ASN A 159 17.43 10.76 -13.35
N ASP A 160 16.44 10.05 -13.92
CA ASP A 160 16.35 9.83 -15.36
C ASP A 160 14.91 10.05 -15.84
N GLU A 161 14.71 11.07 -16.68
CA GLU A 161 13.40 11.43 -17.22
C GLU A 161 12.80 10.36 -18.15
N ARG A 162 13.65 9.47 -18.68
CA ARG A 162 13.27 8.38 -19.59
C ARG A 162 12.71 7.18 -18.86
N ARG A 163 12.76 7.17 -17.53
CA ARG A 163 12.04 6.20 -16.69
C ARG A 163 10.60 6.68 -16.51
N SER A 164 9.62 5.79 -16.52
CA SER A 164 8.22 6.19 -16.28
C SER A 164 7.51 5.35 -15.25
N LEU A 165 8.07 4.19 -14.90
CA LEU A 165 7.46 3.22 -14.00
C LEU A 165 8.45 2.81 -12.91
N VAL A 166 7.90 2.37 -11.78
CA VAL A 166 8.68 1.78 -10.68
C VAL A 166 8.01 0.47 -10.32
N TYR A 167 8.40 -0.59 -11.02
CA TYR A 167 8.03 -1.97 -10.68
C TYR A 167 9.15 -2.64 -9.91
N LEU A 168 8.81 -3.52 -8.97
CA LEU A 168 9.78 -4.37 -8.29
C LEU A 168 9.68 -5.76 -8.91
N ASP A 169 8.77 -6.56 -8.39
CA ASP A 169 8.63 -7.98 -8.73
C ASP A 169 7.95 -8.24 -10.08
N ASP A 170 7.23 -7.27 -10.64
CA ASP A 170 6.29 -7.51 -11.76
C ASP A 170 6.94 -7.75 -13.15
N GLU A 171 8.23 -7.40 -13.35
CA GLU A 171 8.85 -7.45 -14.69
C GLU A 171 10.17 -8.22 -14.78
N LYS A 172 10.90 -8.32 -13.66
CA LYS A 172 12.21 -8.97 -13.62
C LYS A 172 12.32 -10.05 -12.55
N GLU A 173 11.23 -10.34 -11.83
CA GLU A 173 11.22 -11.19 -10.63
C GLU A 173 12.30 -10.75 -9.62
N GLN A 174 12.52 -9.42 -9.55
CA GLN A 174 13.54 -8.81 -8.72
C GLN A 174 12.88 -7.88 -7.70
N GLY A 175 13.04 -8.22 -6.42
CA GLY A 175 12.58 -7.40 -5.31
C GLY A 175 11.51 -8.08 -4.47
N THR A 176 10.99 -7.35 -3.51
CA THR A 176 9.97 -7.83 -2.58
C THR A 176 8.57 -7.67 -3.19
N PRO A 177 7.78 -8.75 -3.36
CA PRO A 177 6.41 -8.65 -3.85
C PRO A 177 5.52 -7.84 -2.91
N PHE A 178 4.49 -7.20 -3.48
CA PHE A 178 3.42 -6.62 -2.68
C PHE A 178 2.69 -7.73 -1.91
N PRO A 179 2.37 -7.55 -0.62
CA PRO A 179 1.73 -8.59 0.19
C PRO A 179 0.35 -9.00 -0.34
N HIS A 180 0.25 -10.22 -0.88
CA HIS A 180 -0.96 -10.70 -1.55
C HIS A 180 -2.12 -11.02 -0.58
N ASN A 181 -1.85 -11.27 0.71
CA ASN A 181 -2.89 -11.66 1.66
C ASN A 181 -3.26 -10.55 2.64
N ILE A 182 -2.66 -9.36 2.55
CA ILE A 182 -2.92 -8.26 3.48
C ILE A 182 -4.41 -7.93 3.63
N ASN A 183 -5.17 -7.92 2.53
CA ASN A 183 -6.61 -7.66 2.55
C ASN A 183 -7.39 -8.78 3.28
N LYS A 184 -6.96 -10.03 3.13
CA LYS A 184 -7.59 -11.18 3.81
C LYS A 184 -7.27 -11.14 5.31
N ALA A 185 -6.02 -10.88 5.68
CA ALA A 185 -5.59 -10.76 7.07
C ALA A 185 -6.31 -9.59 7.78
N LEU A 186 -6.43 -8.44 7.10
CA LEU A 186 -7.13 -7.27 7.61
C LEU A 186 -8.62 -7.53 7.87
N LYS A 187 -9.30 -8.22 6.94
CA LYS A 187 -10.69 -8.63 7.13
C LYS A 187 -10.88 -9.56 8.31
N ALA A 188 -9.94 -10.48 8.56
CA ALA A 188 -10.00 -11.39 9.70
C ALA A 188 -9.92 -10.63 11.03
N VAL A 189 -8.97 -9.69 11.16
CA VAL A 189 -8.83 -8.86 12.37
C VAL A 189 -10.07 -7.97 12.58
N LEU A 190 -10.58 -7.35 11.52
CA LEU A 190 -11.81 -6.55 11.61
C LEU A 190 -13.04 -7.37 12.02
N ALA A 191 -13.12 -8.63 11.59
CA ALA A 191 -14.20 -9.53 11.99
C ALA A 191 -14.12 -9.91 13.48
N GLU A 192 -12.93 -10.24 13.99
CA GLU A 192 -12.71 -10.48 15.42
C GLU A 192 -13.11 -9.26 16.26
N LEU A 193 -12.65 -8.08 15.86
CA LEU A 193 -13.03 -6.83 16.54
C LEU A 193 -14.54 -6.59 16.45
N LYS A 194 -15.25 -6.93 15.37
CA LYS A 194 -16.69 -6.65 15.27
C LYS A 194 -17.57 -7.70 15.98
N ALA A 195 -17.03 -8.86 16.32
CA ALA A 195 -17.77 -9.96 16.96
C ALA A 195 -17.83 -9.86 18.49
N GLU A 196 -16.82 -9.24 19.11
CA GLU A 196 -16.75 -8.96 20.56
C GLU A 196 -17.61 -7.76 21.00
#